data_AF-A0A6J1NKT8-F1
#
_entry.id   AF-A0A6J1NKT8-F1
#
_cell.length_a   1.000
_cell.length_b   1.000
_cell.length_c   1.000
_cell.angle_alpha   90.00
_cell.angle_beta   90.00
_cell.angle_gamma   90.00
#
_symmetry.space_group_name_H-M   'P 1'
#
loop_
_entity.id
_entity.type
_entity.pdbx_description
1 polymer ?
#
loop_
_entity_poly.entity_id
_entity_poly.type
_entity_poly.pdbx_seq_one_letter_code
_entity_poly.pdbx_strand_id
1 'polypeptide(L)'
;MADELQKSYLYYDEINKIRIIENVVLKETEDLKETSKEYETKVQDFGKIITTLLEMLKELGDNVEKQKMAAIGATNLLKSITKDRESEQAKLQAEISDKSIVLEQLDSEYDALQILEATQMETIEYLTQLR
;
A
#
# COMPACT_ATOMS: atom_id res chain seq x y z
N MET A 1 60.93 29.15 -50.09
CA MET A 1 61.38 28.42 -48.88
C MET A 1 60.21 27.82 -48.11
N ALA A 2 59.16 28.57 -47.75
CA ALA A 2 57.96 27.99 -47.12
C ALA A 2 57.24 26.96 -48.02
N ASP A 3 57.08 27.25 -49.32
CA ASP A 3 56.42 26.34 -50.29
C ASP A 3 57.20 25.05 -50.58
N GLU A 4 58.53 25.04 -50.42
CA GLU A 4 59.36 23.85 -50.62
C GLU A 4 59.32 22.92 -49.39
N LEU A 5 59.20 23.48 -48.19
CA LEU A 5 58.97 22.70 -46.98
C LEU A 5 57.58 22.04 -46.98
N GLN A 6 56.56 22.74 -47.50
CA GLN A 6 55.22 22.18 -47.67
C GLN A 6 55.19 20.98 -48.63
N LYS A 7 55.99 20.99 -49.70
CA LYS A 7 56.19 19.83 -50.59
C LYS A 7 56.85 18.63 -49.90
N SER A 8 57.55 18.84 -48.79
CA SER A 8 58.19 17.82 -47.96
C SER A 8 57.37 17.43 -46.72
N TYR A 9 56.12 17.88 -46.60
CA TYR A 9 55.27 17.71 -45.40
C TYR A 9 55.88 18.29 -44.11
N LEU A 10 56.60 19.40 -44.22
CA LEU A 10 57.21 20.10 -43.09
C LEU A 10 56.52 21.47 -42.89
N TYR A 11 56.07 21.72 -41.66
CA TYR A 11 55.32 22.91 -41.24
C TYR A 11 56.08 23.66 -40.15
N TYR A 12 55.94 24.97 -40.09
CA TYR A 12 56.47 25.77 -39.00
C TYR A 12 55.45 25.92 -37.87
N ASP A 13 55.92 25.74 -36.64
CA ASP A 13 55.19 26.02 -35.40
C ASP A 13 55.19 27.54 -35.07
N GLU A 14 54.36 27.97 -34.12
CA GLU A 14 54.25 29.37 -33.63
C GLU A 14 55.59 29.95 -33.12
N ILE A 15 56.58 29.10 -32.85
CA ILE A 15 57.94 29.46 -32.40
C ILE A 15 59.02 29.13 -33.47
N ASN A 16 58.64 29.05 -34.75
CA ASN A 16 59.52 28.73 -35.89
C ASN A 16 60.26 27.38 -35.82
N LYS A 17 59.74 26.40 -35.06
CA LYS A 17 60.25 25.03 -35.08
C LYS A 17 59.63 24.26 -36.24
N ILE A 18 60.44 23.47 -36.95
CA ILE A 18 59.97 22.60 -38.02
C ILE A 18 59.27 21.38 -37.39
N ARG A 19 58.04 21.11 -37.81
CA ARG A 19 57.21 19.97 -37.40
C ARG A 19 56.65 19.25 -38.62
N ILE A 20 56.32 17.98 -38.48
CA ILE A 20 55.74 17.15 -39.56
C ILE A 20 54.21 17.29 -39.60
N ILE A 21 53.60 17.67 -38.48
CA ILE A 21 52.15 17.81 -38.32
C ILE A 21 51.77 19.29 -38.37
N GLU A 22 50.73 19.59 -39.13
CA GLU A 22 50.16 20.93 -39.24
C GLU A 22 49.55 21.38 -37.91
N ASN A 23 49.79 22.64 -37.54
CA ASN A 23 49.45 23.16 -36.20
C ASN A 23 47.93 23.21 -35.93
N VAL A 24 47.13 23.39 -36.98
CA VAL A 24 45.66 23.36 -36.91
C VAL A 24 45.18 21.95 -36.57
N VAL A 25 45.70 20.94 -37.27
CA VAL A 25 45.36 19.52 -37.03
C VAL A 25 45.78 19.07 -35.63
N LEU A 26 46.90 19.58 -35.11
CA LEU A 26 47.34 19.30 -33.74
C LEU A 26 46.35 19.86 -32.69
N LYS A 27 45.97 21.14 -32.81
CA LYS A 27 45.00 21.76 -31.89
C LYS A 27 43.63 21.08 -31.96
N GLU A 28 43.13 20.81 -33.16
CA GLU A 28 41.87 20.07 -33.34
C GLU A 28 41.92 18.66 -32.70
N THR A 29 43.07 17.98 -32.78
CA THR A 29 43.25 16.66 -32.16
C THR A 29 43.31 16.75 -30.62
N GLU A 30 43.92 17.81 -30.08
CA GLU A 30 43.95 18.07 -28.63
C GLU A 30 42.56 18.44 -28.10
N ASP A 31 41.83 19.32 -28.79
CA ASP A 31 40.46 19.71 -28.46
C ASP A 31 39.52 18.50 -28.51
N LEU A 32 39.65 17.65 -29.54
CA LEU A 32 38.88 16.41 -29.68
C LEU A 32 39.17 15.43 -28.53
N LYS A 33 40.43 15.35 -28.09
CA LYS A 33 40.84 14.49 -26.97
C LYS A 33 40.25 14.99 -25.64
N GLU A 34 40.21 16.30 -25.43
CA GLU A 34 39.62 16.91 -24.24
C GLU A 34 38.09 16.74 -24.21
N THR A 35 37.41 17.06 -25.31
CA THR A 35 35.96 16.83 -25.44
C THR A 35 35.57 15.36 -25.31
N SER A 36 36.39 14.44 -25.81
CA SER A 36 36.17 13.00 -25.63
C SER A 36 36.25 12.57 -24.16
N LYS A 37 37.21 13.12 -23.39
CA LYS A 37 37.32 12.87 -21.95
C LYS A 37 36.14 13.44 -21.17
N GLU A 38 35.69 14.65 -21.51
CA GLU A 38 34.51 15.23 -20.90
C GLU A 38 33.26 14.40 -21.19
N TYR A 39 33.12 13.93 -22.44
CA TYR A 39 32.02 13.07 -22.83
C TYR A 39 32.01 11.76 -22.04
N GLU A 40 33.18 11.11 -21.90
CA GLU A 40 33.31 9.89 -21.10
C GLU A 40 32.93 10.12 -19.64
N THR A 41 33.34 11.24 -19.05
CA THR A 41 32.97 11.61 -17.68
C THR A 41 31.45 11.81 -17.54
N LYS A 42 30.83 12.54 -18.47
CA LYS A 42 29.37 12.78 -18.48
C LYS A 42 28.59 11.47 -18.63
N VAL A 43 29.07 10.53 -19.46
CA VAL A 43 28.45 9.21 -19.63
C VAL A 43 28.56 8.40 -18.34
N GLN A 44 29.69 8.43 -17.65
CA GLN A 44 29.86 7.76 -16.37
C GLN A 44 28.91 8.32 -15.30
N ASP A 45 28.79 9.64 -15.21
CA ASP A 45 27.89 10.27 -14.24
C ASP A 45 26.42 10.00 -14.55
N PHE A 46 26.04 10.01 -15.82
CA PHE A 46 24.71 9.59 -16.25
C PHE A 46 24.41 8.14 -15.86
N GLY A 47 25.38 7.24 -16.01
CA GLY A 47 25.28 5.85 -15.55
C GLY A 47 24.98 5.76 -14.05
N LYS A 48 25.72 6.51 -13.21
CA LYS A 48 25.49 6.56 -11.76
C LYS A 48 24.09 7.05 -11.40
N ILE A 49 23.60 8.08 -12.11
CA ILE A 49 22.26 8.63 -11.89
C ILE A 49 21.19 7.56 -12.21
N ILE A 50 21.33 6.85 -13.34
CA ILE A 50 20.39 5.77 -13.70
C ILE A 50 20.41 4.66 -12.66
N THR A 51 21.59 4.22 -12.21
CA THR A 51 21.69 3.18 -11.18
C THR A 51 20.98 3.59 -9.89
N THR A 52 21.22 4.82 -9.43
CA THR A 52 20.58 5.37 -8.23
C THR A 52 19.06 5.45 -8.41
N LEU A 53 18.59 5.89 -9.58
CA LEU A 53 17.16 5.96 -9.89
C LEU A 53 16.52 4.57 -9.91
N LEU A 54 17.19 3.57 -10.49
CA LEU A 54 16.71 2.19 -10.50
C LEU A 54 16.60 1.60 -9.10
N GLU A 55 17.56 1.89 -8.22
CA GLU A 55 17.52 1.48 -6.82
C GLU A 55 16.33 2.12 -6.08
N MET A 56 16.13 3.43 -6.23
CA MET A 56 14.98 4.12 -5.65
C MET A 56 13.64 3.59 -6.17
N LEU A 57 13.53 3.30 -7.47
CA LEU A 57 12.33 2.72 -8.06
C LEU A 57 12.04 1.32 -7.52
N LYS A 58 13.09 0.52 -7.30
CA LYS A 58 12.96 -0.81 -6.73
C LYS A 58 12.47 -0.74 -5.28
N GLU A 59 13.07 0.12 -4.46
CA GLU A 59 12.66 0.32 -3.08
C GLU A 59 11.22 0.85 -2.98
N LEU A 60 10.82 1.76 -3.86
CA LEU A 60 9.45 2.23 -3.96
C LEU A 60 8.49 1.09 -4.31
N GLY A 61 8.85 0.24 -5.27
CA GLY A 61 8.05 -0.94 -5.65
C GLY A 61 7.84 -1.89 -4.47
N ASP A 62 8.91 -2.22 -3.75
CA ASP A 62 8.86 -3.10 -2.58
C ASP A 62 7.99 -2.51 -1.45
N ASN A 63 8.10 -1.20 -1.21
CA ASN A 63 7.28 -0.49 -0.23
C ASN A 63 5.79 -0.47 -0.62
N VAL A 64 5.47 -0.23 -1.89
CA VAL A 64 4.09 -0.26 -2.38
C VAL A 64 3.47 -1.63 -2.20
N GLU A 65 4.18 -2.71 -2.56
CA GLU A 65 3.64 -4.06 -2.42
C GLU A 65 3.44 -4.43 -0.94
N LYS A 66 4.36 -4.02 -0.06
CA LYS A 66 4.21 -4.19 1.40
C LYS A 66 2.96 -3.49 1.93
N GLN A 67 2.73 -2.23 1.55
CA GLN A 67 1.56 -1.47 2.01
C GLN A 67 0.26 -2.03 1.45
N LYS A 68 0.26 -2.45 0.18
CA LYS A 68 -0.88 -3.13 -0.46
C LYS A 68 -1.25 -4.41 0.29
N MET A 69 -0.27 -5.24 0.63
CA MET A 69 -0.51 -6.47 1.40
C MET A 69 -1.05 -6.17 2.80
N ALA A 70 -0.52 -5.15 3.48
CA ALA A 70 -1.03 -4.72 4.78
C ALA A 70 -2.49 -4.24 4.69
N ALA A 71 -2.83 -3.46 3.66
CA ALA A 71 -4.19 -2.98 3.43
C ALA A 71 -5.18 -4.12 3.13
N ILE A 72 -4.76 -5.11 2.33
CA ILE A 72 -5.56 -6.33 2.08
C ILE A 72 -5.79 -7.09 3.39
N GLY A 73 -4.74 -7.25 4.21
CA GLY A 73 -4.82 -7.90 5.52
C GLY A 73 -5.82 -7.21 6.46
N ALA A 74 -5.71 -5.88 6.59
CA ALA A 74 -6.63 -5.09 7.40
C ALA A 74 -8.09 -5.18 6.89
N THR A 75 -8.28 -5.14 5.57
CA THR A 75 -9.61 -5.28 4.95
C THR A 75 -10.23 -6.64 5.24
N ASN A 76 -9.44 -7.71 5.16
CA ASN A 76 -9.91 -9.07 5.46
C ASN A 76 -10.27 -9.21 6.95
N LEU A 77 -9.47 -8.64 7.85
CA LEU A 77 -9.76 -8.63 9.28
C LEU A 77 -11.08 -7.90 9.58
N LEU A 78 -11.28 -6.71 8.99
CA LEU A 78 -12.53 -5.97 9.13
C LEU A 78 -13.74 -6.76 8.61
N LYS A 79 -13.61 -7.43 7.47
CA LYS A 79 -14.69 -8.29 6.94
C LYS A 79 -15.01 -9.45 7.90
N SER A 80 -14.00 -10.07 8.51
CA SER A 80 -14.22 -11.13 9.50
C SER A 80 -14.96 -10.60 10.73
N ILE A 81 -14.50 -9.48 11.30
CA ILE A 81 -15.12 -8.86 12.47
C ILE A 81 -16.59 -8.50 12.18
N THR A 82 -16.89 -7.94 11.02
CA THR A 82 -18.28 -7.62 10.64
C THR A 82 -19.14 -8.88 10.57
N LYS A 83 -18.63 -9.96 9.96
CA LYS A 83 -19.35 -11.24 9.88
C LYS A 83 -19.59 -11.85 11.26
N ASP A 84 -18.57 -11.86 12.11
CA ASP A 84 -18.67 -12.40 13.47
C ASP A 84 -19.70 -11.60 14.29
N ARG A 85 -19.67 -10.27 14.17
CA ARG A 85 -20.64 -9.38 14.81
C ARG A 85 -22.07 -9.61 14.32
N GLU A 86 -22.27 -9.78 13.01
CA GLU A 86 -23.59 -10.09 12.45
C GLU A 86 -24.11 -11.44 12.95
N SER A 87 -23.24 -12.45 13.02
CA SER A 87 -23.59 -13.77 13.55
C SER A 87 -23.96 -13.70 15.03
N GLU A 88 -23.21 -12.95 15.84
CA GLU A 88 -23.48 -12.77 17.26
C GLU A 88 -24.80 -12.02 17.48
N GLN A 89 -25.05 -10.95 16.71
CA GLN A 89 -26.30 -10.21 16.77
C GLN A 89 -27.50 -11.09 16.41
N ALA A 90 -27.40 -11.92 15.37
CA ALA A 90 -28.46 -12.85 14.99
C ALA A 90 -28.74 -13.87 16.11
N LYS A 91 -27.68 -14.40 16.74
CA LYS A 91 -27.81 -15.34 17.86
C LYS A 91 -28.50 -14.69 19.07
N LEU A 92 -28.09 -13.49 19.45
CA LEU A 92 -28.70 -12.76 20.56
C LEU A 92 -30.16 -12.43 20.27
N GLN A 93 -30.49 -12.04 19.04
CA GLN A 93 -31.88 -11.74 18.65
C GLN A 93 -32.78 -12.98 18.73
N ALA A 94 -32.26 -14.15 18.34
CA ALA A 94 -32.98 -15.40 18.49
C ALA A 94 -33.22 -15.74 19.97
N GLU A 95 -32.19 -15.62 20.81
CA GLU A 95 -32.31 -15.89 22.26
C GLU A 95 -33.30 -14.93 22.95
N ILE A 96 -33.29 -13.65 22.57
CA ILE A 96 -34.26 -12.66 23.05
C ILE A 96 -35.68 -13.08 22.64
N SER A 97 -35.87 -13.47 21.38
CA SER A 97 -37.17 -13.91 20.86
C SER A 97 -37.69 -15.13 21.61
N ASP A 98 -36.84 -16.13 21.83
CA ASP A 98 -37.21 -17.35 22.57
C ASP A 98 -37.63 -17.03 24.01
N LYS A 99 -36.85 -16.18 24.69
CA LYS A 99 -37.16 -15.74 26.07
C LYS A 99 -38.44 -14.93 26.16
N SER A 100 -38.72 -14.05 25.20
CA SER A 100 -39.95 -13.28 25.16
C SER A 100 -41.18 -14.19 25.01
N ILE A 101 -41.10 -15.22 24.16
CA ILE A 101 -42.20 -16.19 24.01
C ILE A 101 -42.45 -16.94 25.32
N VAL A 102 -41.39 -17.39 26.00
CA VAL A 102 -41.53 -18.08 27.30
C VAL A 102 -42.14 -17.16 28.35
N LEU A 103 -41.76 -15.88 28.35
CA LEU A 103 -42.33 -14.89 29.26
C LEU A 103 -43.84 -14.69 29.02
N GLU A 104 -44.26 -14.51 27.76
CA GLU A 104 -45.68 -14.38 27.40
C GLU A 104 -46.49 -15.63 27.80
N GLN A 105 -45.91 -16.82 27.66
CA GLN A 105 -46.55 -18.05 28.10
C GLN A 105 -46.73 -18.10 29.61
N LEU A 106 -45.70 -17.70 30.36
CA LEU A 106 -45.75 -17.69 31.83
C LEU A 106 -46.74 -16.64 32.36
N ASP A 107 -46.80 -15.47 31.73
CA ASP A 107 -47.79 -14.44 32.07
C ASP A 107 -49.22 -14.94 31.87
N SER A 108 -49.48 -15.62 30.75
CA SER A 108 -50.79 -16.24 30.47
C SER A 108 -51.14 -17.35 31.48
N GLU A 109 -50.18 -18.18 31.85
CA GLU A 109 -50.39 -19.22 32.88
C GLU A 109 -50.66 -18.60 34.25
N TYR A 110 -49.95 -17.54 34.60
CA TYR A 110 -50.13 -16.81 35.85
C TYR A 110 -51.54 -16.19 35.94
N ASP A 111 -52.01 -15.54 34.88
CA ASP A 111 -53.37 -14.98 34.82
C ASP A 111 -54.44 -16.08 34.98
N ALA A 112 -54.25 -17.22 34.33
CA ALA A 112 -55.15 -18.37 34.46
C ALA A 112 -55.20 -18.91 35.89
N LEU A 113 -54.04 -18.98 36.58
CA LEU A 113 -53.95 -19.42 37.96
C LEU A 113 -54.61 -18.42 38.93
N GLN A 114 -54.48 -17.12 38.72
CA GLN A 114 -55.19 -16.12 39.53
C GLN A 114 -56.71 -16.27 39.43
N ILE A 115 -57.23 -16.49 38.22
CA ILE A 115 -58.68 -16.71 38.01
C ILE A 115 -59.13 -17.99 38.73
N LEU A 116 -58.33 -19.06 38.64
CA LEU A 116 -58.61 -20.32 39.30
C LEU A 116 -58.62 -20.17 40.84
N GLU A 117 -57.62 -19.47 41.39
CA GLU A 117 -57.53 -19.18 42.83
C GLU A 117 -58.76 -18.41 43.32
N ALA A 118 -59.16 -17.34 42.62
CA ALA A 118 -60.35 -16.56 42.97
C ALA A 118 -61.62 -17.44 42.98
N THR A 119 -61.79 -18.28 41.94
CA THR A 119 -62.93 -19.20 41.84
C THR A 119 -62.95 -20.23 42.99
N GLN A 120 -61.78 -20.74 43.36
CA GLN A 120 -61.64 -21.67 44.48
C GLN A 120 -61.99 -20.98 45.80
N MET A 121 -61.57 -19.74 46.00
CA MET A 121 -61.85 -18.96 47.20
C MET A 121 -63.35 -18.69 47.36
N GLU A 122 -64.03 -18.28 46.29
CA GLU A 122 -65.50 -18.14 46.27
C GLU A 122 -66.21 -19.46 46.62
N THR A 123 -65.71 -20.59 46.09
CA THR A 123 -66.26 -21.91 46.38
C THR A 123 -66.10 -22.27 47.87
N ILE A 124 -64.93 -21.98 48.46
CA ILE A 124 -64.65 -22.20 49.88
C ILE A 124 -65.58 -21.35 50.76
N GLU A 125 -65.76 -20.08 50.43
CA GLU A 125 -66.67 -19.19 51.15
C GLU A 125 -68.10 -19.72 51.12
N TYR A 126 -68.60 -20.10 49.94
CA TYR A 126 -69.93 -20.69 49.79
C TYR A 126 -70.12 -21.94 50.64
N LEU A 127 -69.15 -22.87 50.62
CA LEU A 127 -69.20 -24.10 51.41
C LEU A 127 -69.11 -23.85 52.91
N THR A 128 -68.42 -22.78 53.33
CA THR A 128 -68.28 -22.41 54.75
C THR A 128 -69.54 -21.76 55.30
N GLN A 129 -70.28 -21.00 54.48
CA GLN A 129 -71.56 -20.37 54.85
C GLN A 129 -72.73 -21.36 54.94
N LEU A 130 -72.61 -22.53 54.28
CA LEU A 130 -73.61 -23.61 54.35
C LEU A 130 -73.54 -24.46 55.62
N ARG A 131 -72.58 -24.20 56.51
CA ARG A 131 -72.38 -24.89 57.78
C ARG A 131 -72.96 -24.11 58.96
#